data_AF-A0A4Y2LUQ2-F1
#
_entry.id   AF-A0A4Y2LUQ2-F1
#
_cell.length_a   1.000
_cell.length_b   1.000
_cell.length_c   1.000
_cell.angle_alpha   90.00
_cell.angle_beta   90.00
_cell.angle_gamma   90.00
#
_symmetry.space_group_name_H-M   'P 1'
#
loop_
_entity.id
_entity.type
_entity.pdbx_description
1 polymer ?
#
loop_
_entity_poly.entity_id
_entity_poly.type
_entity_poly.pdbx_seq_one_letter_code
_entity_poly.pdbx_strand_id
1 'polypeptide(L)'
;MGIAHHEVNFDSITFEDSAICIDLPNKKQITVVSIYRPPHGLIDTAELNRIFCSNSQVICFGDFNAKHSSWNIGRSNRNGHLIYDWVNNNNFSIIAPQQPTYFSSSYALNATLDFAVVKNISAAEAVAINALPSDHNPV
;
A
#
# COMPACT_ATOMS: atom_id res chain seq x y z
N MET A 1 -24.71 16.72 -2.92
CA MET A 1 -24.23 15.91 -4.06
C MET A 1 -23.05 15.08 -3.57
N GLY A 2 -23.06 13.77 -3.81
CA GLY A 2 -21.92 12.90 -3.48
C GLY A 2 -20.80 13.01 -4.52
N ILE A 3 -19.63 12.48 -4.19
CA ILE A 3 -18.50 12.34 -5.12
C ILE A 3 -18.83 11.18 -6.09
N ALA A 4 -18.71 11.40 -7.40
CA ALA A 4 -18.93 10.35 -8.39
C ALA A 4 -17.83 9.28 -8.29
N HIS A 5 -18.22 8.02 -8.16
CA HIS A 5 -17.30 6.89 -8.05
C HIS A 5 -17.96 5.59 -8.50
N HIS A 6 -17.14 4.59 -8.80
CA HIS A 6 -17.57 3.23 -9.10
C HIS A 6 -16.55 2.21 -8.58
N GLU A 7 -17.02 0.99 -8.30
CA GLU A 7 -16.17 -0.12 -7.90
C GLU A 7 -15.31 -0.61 -9.08
N VAL A 8 -14.08 -1.03 -8.79
CA VAL A 8 -13.17 -1.66 -9.75
C VAL A 8 -12.71 -2.98 -9.15
N ASN A 9 -12.63 -4.01 -9.99
CA ASN A 9 -12.16 -5.32 -9.57
C ASN A 9 -10.82 -5.61 -10.24
N PHE A 10 -9.87 -6.11 -9.45
CA PHE A 10 -8.62 -6.65 -9.95
C PHE A 10 -8.56 -8.12 -9.56
N ASP A 11 -8.12 -8.96 -10.49
CA ASP A 11 -7.82 -10.35 -10.15
C ASP A 11 -6.52 -10.36 -9.35
N SER A 12 -6.57 -10.94 -8.15
CA SER A 12 -5.42 -11.12 -7.26
C SER A 12 -5.51 -12.47 -6.55
N ILE A 13 -4.35 -13.10 -6.35
CA ILE A 13 -4.23 -14.38 -5.64
C ILE A 13 -3.25 -14.24 -4.47
N THR A 14 -2.24 -13.37 -4.60
CA THR A 14 -1.17 -13.22 -3.60
C THR A 14 -1.49 -12.24 -2.49
N PHE A 15 -2.58 -11.49 -2.63
CA PHE A 15 -3.15 -10.56 -1.67
C PHE A 15 -4.66 -10.45 -1.88
N GLU A 16 -5.35 -9.89 -0.90
CA GLU A 16 -6.74 -9.47 -0.99
C GLU A 16 -6.77 -7.98 -1.33
N ASP A 17 -7.70 -7.56 -2.19
CA ASP A 17 -7.89 -6.16 -2.52
C ASP A 17 -9.36 -5.74 -2.61
N SER A 18 -9.60 -4.44 -2.42
CA SER A 18 -10.86 -3.78 -2.74
C SER A 18 -10.56 -2.41 -3.31
N ALA A 19 -11.19 -2.06 -4.43
CA ALA A 19 -10.86 -0.85 -5.17
C ALA A 19 -12.08 -0.04 -5.58
N ILE A 20 -11.93 1.28 -5.54
CA ILE A 20 -12.86 2.24 -6.12
C ILE A 20 -12.12 3.16 -7.07
N CYS A 21 -12.80 3.58 -8.12
CA CYS A 21 -12.35 4.66 -9.00
C CYS A 21 -13.21 5.90 -8.71
N ILE A 22 -12.54 7.01 -8.41
CA ILE A 22 -13.16 8.30 -8.18
C ILE A 22 -13.08 9.10 -9.49
N ASP A 23 -14.22 9.51 -10.01
CA ASP A 23 -14.34 10.30 -11.23
C ASP A 23 -14.25 11.79 -10.91
N LEU A 24 -13.17 12.43 -11.37
CA LEU A 24 -12.90 13.85 -11.19
C LEU A 24 -13.30 14.65 -12.44
N PRO A 25 -13.46 15.99 -12.31
CA PRO A 25 -13.65 16.87 -13.46
C PRO A 25 -12.57 16.67 -14.54
N ASN A 26 -12.94 16.97 -15.78
CA ASN A 26 -12.06 16.84 -16.96
C ASN A 26 -11.62 15.39 -17.25
N LYS A 27 -12.46 14.40 -16.91
CA LYS A 27 -12.20 12.97 -17.14
C LYS A 27 -10.92 12.46 -16.46
N LYS A 28 -10.51 13.11 -15.36
CA LYS A 28 -9.44 12.60 -14.50
C LYS A 28 -10.00 11.54 -13.57
N GLN A 29 -9.17 10.58 -13.19
CA GLN A 29 -9.56 9.50 -12.29
C GLN A 29 -8.49 9.24 -11.25
N ILE A 30 -8.94 8.90 -10.05
CA ILE A 30 -8.08 8.36 -8.99
C ILE A 30 -8.60 6.97 -8.64
N THR A 31 -7.79 5.95 -8.87
CA THR A 31 -8.06 4.60 -8.37
C THR A 31 -7.48 4.48 -6.96
N VAL A 32 -8.34 4.15 -6.01
CA VAL A 32 -8.00 3.95 -4.60
C VAL A 32 -8.18 2.47 -4.30
N VAL A 33 -7.12 1.82 -3.83
CA VAL A 33 -7.09 0.37 -3.57
C VAL A 33 -6.65 0.14 -2.14
N SER A 34 -7.45 -0.63 -1.39
CA SER A 34 -7.05 -1.23 -0.13
C SER A 34 -6.45 -2.60 -0.41
N ILE A 35 -5.29 -2.92 0.16
CA ILE A 35 -4.64 -4.23 0.06
C ILE A 35 -4.44 -4.83 1.45
N TYR A 36 -4.68 -6.14 1.56
CA TYR A 36 -4.15 -6.97 2.64
C TYR A 36 -3.38 -8.14 2.04
N ARG A 37 -2.08 -8.19 2.30
CA ARG A 37 -1.22 -9.30 1.88
C ARG A 37 -0.95 -10.19 3.09
N PRO A 38 -1.46 -11.43 3.15
CA PRO A 38 -1.26 -12.32 4.30
C PRO A 38 0.24 -12.54 4.61
N PRO A 39 0.66 -12.77 5.86
CA PRO A 39 2.08 -12.78 6.24
C PRO A 39 2.93 -13.84 5.54
N HIS A 40 2.33 -14.97 5.11
CA HIS A 40 3.05 -16.08 4.49
C HIS A 40 2.91 -16.08 2.96
N GLY A 41 4.01 -16.31 2.25
CA GLY A 41 4.07 -16.34 0.78
C GLY A 41 4.81 -15.14 0.17
N LEU A 42 4.68 -14.99 -1.15
CA LEU A 42 5.27 -13.87 -1.89
C LEU A 42 4.20 -13.07 -2.61
N ILE A 43 4.37 -11.76 -2.64
CA ILE A 43 3.59 -10.89 -3.52
C ILE A 43 4.05 -11.08 -4.96
N ASP A 44 3.12 -11.13 -5.90
CA ASP A 44 3.41 -11.13 -7.34
C ASP A 44 3.23 -9.72 -7.91
N THR A 45 4.32 -9.16 -8.43
CA THR A 45 4.34 -7.80 -8.99
C THR A 45 3.58 -7.71 -10.31
N ALA A 46 3.29 -8.83 -10.98
CA ALA A 46 2.38 -8.83 -12.11
C ALA A 46 0.93 -8.49 -11.70
N GLU A 47 0.49 -8.91 -10.51
CA GLU A 47 -0.83 -8.55 -9.99
C GLU A 47 -0.88 -7.07 -9.62
N LEU A 48 0.18 -6.55 -8.98
CA LEU A 48 0.32 -5.10 -8.75
C LEU A 48 0.33 -4.31 -10.08
N ASN A 49 0.97 -4.82 -11.13
CA ASN A 49 0.94 -4.17 -12.44
C ASN A 49 -0.49 -4.05 -12.99
N ARG A 50 -1.41 -4.99 -12.71
CA ARG A 50 -2.81 -4.86 -13.13
C ARG A 50 -3.48 -3.64 -12.49
N ILE A 51 -3.21 -3.37 -11.22
CA ILE A 51 -3.69 -2.19 -10.50
C ILE A 51 -3.09 -0.90 -11.09
N PHE A 52 -1.81 -0.91 -11.41
CA PHE A 52 -1.04 0.28 -11.83
C PHE A 52 -0.91 0.45 -13.36
N CYS A 53 -1.61 -0.34 -14.17
CA CYS A 53 -1.44 -0.38 -15.63
C CYS A 53 -1.94 0.90 -16.34
N SER A 54 -2.95 1.58 -15.79
CA SER A 54 -3.53 2.79 -16.40
C SER A 54 -2.63 4.01 -16.22
N ASN A 55 -2.80 5.05 -17.05
CA ASN A 55 -2.11 6.34 -16.86
C ASN A 55 -2.78 7.26 -15.83
N SER A 56 -3.80 6.78 -15.12
CA SER A 56 -4.52 7.53 -14.09
C SER A 56 -3.69 7.66 -12.80
N GLN A 57 -4.22 8.40 -11.83
CA GLN A 57 -3.66 8.44 -10.50
C GLN A 57 -4.05 7.17 -9.75
N VAL A 58 -3.11 6.58 -9.00
CA VAL A 58 -3.37 5.37 -8.21
C VAL A 58 -2.82 5.58 -6.81
N ILE A 59 -3.62 5.22 -5.81
CA ILE A 59 -3.24 5.13 -4.41
C ILE A 59 -3.60 3.73 -3.95
N CYS A 60 -2.59 2.91 -3.68
CA CYS A 60 -2.75 1.55 -3.19
C CYS A 60 -2.16 1.44 -1.79
N PHE A 61 -2.97 1.19 -0.76
CA PHE A 61 -2.55 1.26 0.63
C PHE A 61 -3.09 0.11 1.46
N GLY A 62 -2.46 -0.16 2.60
CA GLY A 62 -2.88 -1.18 3.55
C GLY A 62 -1.70 -2.01 4.04
N ASP A 63 -1.97 -3.19 4.57
CA ASP A 63 -0.96 -4.08 5.14
C ASP A 63 -0.33 -4.94 4.04
N PHE A 64 0.90 -4.60 3.66
CA PHE A 64 1.68 -5.36 2.68
C PHE A 64 2.45 -6.53 3.29
N ASN A 65 2.51 -6.66 4.63
CA ASN A 65 3.38 -7.59 5.36
C ASN A 65 4.84 -7.61 4.81
N ALA A 66 5.33 -6.45 4.39
CA ALA A 66 6.60 -6.28 3.70
C ALA A 66 7.51 -5.29 4.44
N LYS A 67 8.79 -5.64 4.55
CA LYS A 67 9.79 -4.84 5.27
C LYS A 67 10.95 -4.53 4.37
N HIS A 68 11.32 -3.27 4.26
CA HIS A 68 12.56 -2.84 3.61
C HIS A 68 13.17 -1.67 4.38
N SER A 69 14.49 -1.57 4.38
CA SER A 69 15.23 -0.53 5.10
C SER A 69 14.92 0.91 4.66
N SER A 70 14.23 1.10 3.52
CA SER A 70 13.79 2.41 3.06
C SER A 70 12.50 2.93 3.73
N TRP A 71 11.69 2.07 4.35
CA TRP A 71 10.47 2.48 5.08
C TRP A 71 10.31 1.86 6.47
N ASN A 72 11.06 0.81 6.77
CA ASN A 72 10.99 0.08 8.04
C ASN A 72 12.37 0.06 8.70
N ILE A 73 12.42 0.35 10.00
CA ILE A 73 13.63 0.19 10.80
C ILE A 73 13.89 -1.31 11.04
N GLY A 74 15.10 -1.78 10.73
CA GLY A 74 15.53 -3.16 10.98
C GLY A 74 15.63 -4.01 9.71
N ARG A 75 15.33 -5.30 9.83
CA ARG A 75 15.60 -6.28 8.75
C ARG A 75 14.56 -6.21 7.64
N SER A 76 15.04 -6.04 6.41
CA SER A 76 14.25 -6.24 5.20
C SER A 76 13.84 -7.72 5.03
N ASN A 77 12.71 -7.98 4.38
CA ASN A 77 12.27 -9.32 3.96
C ASN A 77 12.15 -9.41 2.43
N ARG A 78 11.87 -10.60 1.89
CA ARG A 78 11.82 -10.83 0.44
C ARG A 78 10.75 -9.98 -0.25
N ASN A 79 9.56 -9.85 0.34
CA ASN A 79 8.49 -9.01 -0.22
C ASN A 79 8.86 -7.53 -0.23
N GLY A 80 9.58 -7.05 0.78
CA GLY A 80 10.07 -5.66 0.79
C GLY A 80 11.04 -5.38 -0.37
N HIS A 81 11.96 -6.28 -0.68
CA HIS A 81 12.83 -6.11 -1.86
C HIS A 81 12.02 -6.16 -3.17
N LEU A 82 11.09 -7.10 -3.32
CA LEU A 82 10.23 -7.20 -4.51
C LEU A 82 9.43 -5.92 -4.76
N ILE A 83 8.79 -5.38 -3.71
CA ILE A 83 8.01 -4.15 -3.80
C ILE A 83 8.92 -2.95 -4.05
N TYR A 84 10.05 -2.85 -3.35
CA TYR A 84 11.01 -1.74 -3.54
C TYR A 84 11.54 -1.68 -4.97
N ASP A 85 12.00 -2.82 -5.51
CA ASP A 85 12.52 -2.90 -6.88
C ASP A 85 11.42 -2.60 -7.89
N TRP A 86 10.22 -3.15 -7.70
CA TRP A 86 9.07 -2.88 -8.56
C TRP A 86 8.68 -1.40 -8.58
N VAL A 87 8.62 -0.75 -7.41
CA VAL A 87 8.34 0.69 -7.30
C VAL A 87 9.38 1.51 -8.06
N ASN A 88 10.66 1.23 -7.85
CA ASN A 88 11.75 1.98 -8.48
C ASN A 88 11.78 1.78 -10.00
N ASN A 89 11.60 0.55 -10.48
CA ASN A 89 11.61 0.24 -11.91
C ASN A 89 10.46 0.89 -12.68
N ASN A 90 9.36 1.25 -12.00
CA ASN A 90 8.19 1.86 -12.62
C ASN A 90 8.03 3.36 -12.29
N ASN A 91 8.98 3.97 -11.60
CA ASN A 91 8.92 5.37 -11.13
C ASN A 91 7.67 5.67 -10.28
N PHE A 92 7.30 4.74 -9.41
CA PHE A 92 6.27 4.95 -8.38
C PHE A 92 6.90 5.52 -7.10
N SER A 93 6.09 5.74 -6.07
CA SER A 93 6.59 6.17 -4.77
C SER A 93 5.98 5.38 -3.64
N ILE A 94 6.77 5.09 -2.62
CA ILE A 94 6.32 4.53 -1.35
C ILE A 94 6.08 5.67 -0.38
N ILE A 95 4.89 5.70 0.20
CA ILE A 95 4.48 6.66 1.22
C ILE A 95 4.24 5.84 2.49
N ALA A 96 5.18 5.91 3.42
CA ALA A 96 5.14 5.14 4.66
C ALA A 96 5.31 6.08 5.86
N PRO A 97 4.66 5.78 6.99
CA PRO A 97 4.86 6.54 8.21
C PRO A 97 6.26 6.31 8.78
N GLN A 98 6.82 7.34 9.41
CA GLN A 98 8.11 7.24 10.10
C GLN A 98 8.03 6.37 11.36
N GLN A 99 6.83 6.24 11.94
CA GLN A 99 6.59 5.41 13.11
C GLN A 99 6.12 4.01 12.71
N PRO A 100 6.47 2.97 13.49
CA PRO A 100 5.97 1.62 13.25
C PRO A 100 4.45 1.56 13.27
N THR A 101 3.90 0.68 12.44
CA THR A 101 2.46 0.47 12.30
C THR A 101 2.02 -0.82 12.96
N TYR A 102 2.93 -1.74 13.25
CA TYR A 102 2.67 -3.02 13.91
C TYR A 102 3.54 -3.19 15.15
N PHE A 103 2.94 -3.68 16.24
CA PHE A 103 3.59 -3.89 17.54
C PHE A 103 3.27 -5.29 18.09
N SER A 104 4.24 -6.19 18.05
CA SER A 104 4.07 -7.52 18.64
C SER A 104 4.54 -7.57 20.09
N SER A 105 3.60 -7.80 21.02
CA SER A 105 3.93 -8.10 22.42
C SER A 105 4.65 -9.44 22.58
N SER A 106 4.34 -10.41 21.71
CA SER A 106 4.88 -11.78 21.78
C SER A 106 6.32 -11.89 21.30
N TYR A 107 6.71 -11.06 20.32
CA TYR A 107 8.04 -11.11 19.71
C TYR A 107 8.92 -9.90 20.06
N ALA A 108 8.42 -8.98 20.89
CA ALA A 108 9.07 -7.71 21.23
C ALA A 108 9.62 -7.00 19.97
N LEU A 109 8.77 -6.91 18.94
CA LEU A 109 9.14 -6.41 17.62
C LEU A 109 8.13 -5.39 17.13
N ASN A 110 8.66 -4.30 16.58
CA ASN A 110 7.89 -3.26 15.92
C ASN A 110 8.26 -3.24 14.44
N ALA A 111 7.29 -3.02 13.56
CA ALA A 111 7.52 -2.90 12.13
C ALA A 111 6.58 -1.90 11.47
N THR A 112 7.00 -1.34 10.35
CA THR A 112 6.14 -0.59 9.41
C THR A 112 5.72 -1.55 8.31
N LEU A 113 4.50 -2.09 8.44
CA LEU A 113 3.90 -3.05 7.49
C LEU A 113 2.80 -2.41 6.65
N ASP A 114 2.18 -1.38 7.21
CA ASP A 114 1.12 -0.59 6.60
C ASP A 114 1.74 0.65 5.93
N PHE A 115 1.57 0.75 4.61
CA PHE A 115 2.05 1.89 3.83
C PHE A 115 1.23 2.02 2.54
N ALA A 116 1.52 3.04 1.75
CA ALA A 116 0.94 3.22 0.42
C ALA A 116 2.00 3.17 -0.68
N VAL A 117 1.62 2.66 -1.83
CA VAL A 117 2.30 2.87 -3.11
C VAL A 117 1.45 3.79 -3.97
N VAL A 118 2.06 4.83 -4.54
CA VAL A 118 1.34 5.83 -5.32
C VAL A 118 1.95 6.03 -6.70
N LYS A 119 1.07 6.33 -7.67
CA LYS A 119 1.42 6.68 -9.05
C LYS A 119 0.74 7.99 -9.44
N ASN A 120 1.49 8.87 -10.10
CA ASN A 120 1.01 10.18 -10.58
C ASN A 120 0.41 11.06 -9.46
N ILE A 121 0.89 10.91 -8.23
CA ILE A 121 0.54 11.76 -7.09
C ILE A 121 1.70 12.72 -6.83
N SER A 122 1.42 14.02 -6.78
CA SER A 122 2.46 15.06 -6.65
C SER A 122 3.04 15.17 -5.25
N ALA A 123 2.24 14.91 -4.22
CA ALA A 123 2.64 14.95 -2.83
C ALA A 123 1.68 14.09 -1.99
N ALA A 124 2.23 13.34 -1.03
CA ALA A 124 1.49 12.55 -0.07
C ALA A 124 2.35 12.37 1.20
N GLU A 125 1.67 12.22 2.34
CA GLU A 125 2.28 11.93 3.63
C GLU A 125 1.45 10.83 4.31
N ALA A 126 2.11 9.96 5.07
CA ALA A 126 1.47 8.93 5.87
C ALA A 126 1.88 9.08 7.33
N VAL A 127 0.93 8.92 8.25
CA VAL A 127 1.14 9.09 9.69
C VAL A 127 0.47 7.93 10.41
N ALA A 128 1.25 7.16 11.18
CA ALA A 128 0.69 6.13 12.04
C ALA A 128 0.11 6.77 13.32
N ILE A 129 -1.17 6.51 13.60
CA ILE A 129 -1.90 7.07 14.74
C ILE A 129 -2.23 5.94 15.72
N ASN A 130 -1.79 6.06 16.97
CA ASN A 130 -2.19 5.16 18.04
C ASN A 130 -3.60 5.52 18.55
N ALA A 131 -4.62 5.10 17.80
CA ALA A 131 -6.02 5.45 18.07
C ALA A 131 -6.89 4.26 18.54
N LEU A 132 -6.42 3.02 18.37
CA LEU A 132 -7.24 1.81 18.54
C LEU A 132 -6.51 0.79 19.43
N PRO A 133 -7.24 -0.10 20.14
CA PRO A 133 -6.65 -1.14 21.00
C PRO A 133 -6.13 -2.35 20.21
N SER A 134 -5.69 -2.15 18.97
CA SER A 134 -5.14 -3.18 18.08
C SER A 134 -3.61 -3.24 18.22
N ASP A 135 -2.99 -4.34 17.78
CA ASP A 135 -1.54 -4.41 17.58
C ASP A 135 -1.08 -3.63 16.33
N HIS A 136 -2.02 -3.22 15.48
CA HIS A 136 -1.80 -2.26 14.40
C HIS A 136 -2.26 -0.84 14.76
N ASN A 137 -1.42 0.14 14.44
CA ASN A 137 -1.78 1.56 14.38
C ASN A 137 -2.34 1.89 12.99
N PRO A 138 -3.54 2.48 12.89
CA PRO A 138 -4.03 3.07 11.65
C PRO A 138 -3.02 4.04 11.01
N VAL A 139 -2.96 4.01 9.68
CA VAL A 139 -2.13 4.89 8.84
C VAL A 139 -3.00 5.80 7.98
#